data_AF-A0A8J7GQN5-F1
#
_entry.id   AF-A0A8J7GQN5-F1
#
_cell.length_a   1.000
_cell.length_b   1.000
_cell.length_c   1.000
_cell.angle_alpha   90.00
_cell.angle_beta   90.00
_cell.angle_gamma   90.00
#
_symmetry.space_group_name_H-M   'P 1'
#
loop_
_entity.id
_entity.type
_entity.pdbx_description
1 polymer ?
#
loop_
_entity_poly.entity_id
_entity_poly.type
_entity_poly.pdbx_seq_one_letter_code
_entity_poly.pdbx_strand_id
1 'polypeptide(L)' 'MRPLAARILRDHAPSGVLDAAVLGVAARSVVTTPDLWTEWGDQAETLQYVKQLWHCLVRYGTLANDRR' A
#
# COMPACT_ATOMS: atom_id res chain seq x y z
N MET A 1 -12.89 10.11 3.62
CA MET A 1 -12.06 8.96 3.24
C MET A 1 -10.62 9.32 3.53
N ARG A 2 -9.92 8.53 4.35
CA ARG A 2 -8.48 8.75 4.58
C ARG A 2 -7.67 8.25 3.37
N PRO A 3 -6.47 8.81 3.08
CA PRO A 3 -5.63 8.27 2.01
C PRO A 3 -5.31 6.79 2.23
N LEU A 4 -5.44 5.95 1.18
CA LEU A 4 -5.14 4.52 1.25
C LEU A 4 -3.71 4.27 1.76
N ALA A 5 -2.75 5.06 1.27
CA ALA A 5 -1.35 4.99 1.71
C ALA A 5 -1.21 5.18 3.23
N ALA A 6 -1.98 6.09 3.84
CA ALA A 6 -1.93 6.34 5.28
C ALA A 6 -2.52 5.17 6.07
N ARG A 7 -3.57 4.52 5.57
CA ARG A 7 -4.08 3.25 6.14
C ARG A 7 -3.00 2.17 6.12
N ILE A 8 -2.41 1.93 4.95
CA ILE A 8 -1.41 0.86 4.75
C ILE A 8 -0.20 1.11 5.65
N LEU A 9 0.28 2.35 5.72
CA LEU A 9 1.42 2.71 6.53
C LEU A 9 1.19 2.38 8.01
N ARG A 10 0.05 2.82 8.58
CA ARG A 10 -0.28 2.56 9.98
C ARG A 10 -0.38 1.07 10.29
N ASP A 11 -0.97 0.30 9.40
CA ASP A 11 -1.34 -1.09 9.65
C ASP A 11 -0.24 -2.11 9.36
N HIS A 12 0.64 -1.79 8.42
CA HIS A 12 1.55 -2.77 7.83
C HIS A 12 3.02 -2.31 7.82
N ALA A 13 3.31 -1.02 8.07
CA ALA A 13 4.67 -0.50 8.12
C ALA A 13 5.09 -0.08 9.54
N PRO A 14 5.56 -1.02 10.39
CA PRO A 14 6.06 -0.67 11.73
C PRO A 14 7.27 0.28 11.68
N SER A 15 8.01 0.31 10.56
CA SER A 15 9.13 1.23 10.31
C SER A 15 8.68 2.65 9.95
N GLY A 16 7.38 2.89 9.73
CA GLY A 16 6.88 4.16 9.23
C GLY A 16 7.22 4.42 7.74
N VAL A 17 7.71 3.42 7.02
CA VAL A 17 8.05 3.53 5.59
C VAL A 17 7.21 2.56 4.75
N LEU A 18 6.62 3.07 3.67
CA LEU A 18 6.02 2.22 2.64
C LEU A 18 7.12 1.63 1.76
N ASP A 19 7.29 0.31 1.81
CA ASP A 19 8.16 -0.45 0.92
C ASP A 19 7.37 -1.49 0.11
N ALA A 20 8.07 -2.22 -0.76
CA ALA A 20 7.45 -3.20 -1.64
C ALA A 20 6.82 -4.37 -0.87
N ALA A 21 7.41 -4.79 0.25
CA ALA A 21 6.88 -5.88 1.07
C ALA A 21 5.58 -5.45 1.76
N VAL A 22 5.56 -4.22 2.31
CA VAL A 22 4.37 -3.61 2.91
C VAL A 22 3.22 -3.52 1.90
N LEU A 23 3.48 -3.02 0.68
CA LEU A 23 2.45 -2.96 -0.37
C LEU A 23 1.97 -4.36 -0.79
N GLY A 24 2.86 -5.36 -0.82
CA GLY A 24 2.49 -6.75 -1.10
C GLY A 24 1.57 -7.37 -0.02
N VAL A 25 1.83 -7.06 1.26
CA VAL A 25 0.96 -7.47 2.37
C VAL A 25 -0.42 -6.82 2.26
N ALA A 26 -0.47 -5.52 1.94
CA ALA A 26 -1.72 -4.82 1.72
C ALA A 26 -2.51 -5.42 0.55
N ALA A 27 -1.87 -5.64 -0.60
CA ALA A 27 -2.50 -6.26 -1.78
C ALA A 27 -3.10 -7.63 -1.44
N ARG A 28 -2.36 -8.48 -0.71
CA ARG A 28 -2.86 -9.77 -0.23
C ARG A 28 -4.10 -9.60 0.65
N SER A 29 -4.08 -8.66 1.59
CA SER A 29 -5.20 -8.37 2.48
C SER A 29 -6.46 -7.91 1.73
N VAL A 30 -6.31 -7.09 0.68
CA VAL A 30 -7.43 -6.69 -0.19
C VAL A 30 -8.05 -7.92 -0.87
N VAL A 31 -7.23 -8.88 -1.30
CA VAL A 31 -7.69 -10.12 -1.93
C VAL A 31 -8.37 -11.05 -0.93
N THR A 32 -7.76 -11.26 0.25
CA THR A 32 -8.22 -12.25 1.23
C THR A 32 -9.33 -11.77 2.15
N THR A 33 -9.44 -10.45 2.35
CA THR A 33 -10.38 -9.83 3.30
C THR A 33 -10.95 -8.51 2.74
N PRO A 34 -11.66 -8.54 1.59
CA PRO A 34 -12.09 -7.33 0.88
C PRO A 34 -13.03 -6.43 1.70
N ASP A 35 -13.82 -7.00 2.62
CA ASP A 35 -14.78 -6.24 3.44
C ASP A 35 -14.11 -5.16 4.31
N LEU A 36 -12.83 -5.36 4.67
CA LEU A 36 -12.05 -4.39 5.45
C LEU A 36 -11.61 -3.16 4.64
N TRP A 37 -11.82 -3.17 3.32
CA TRP A 37 -11.32 -2.17 2.38
C TRP A 37 -12.41 -1.38 1.67
N THR A 38 -13.68 -1.62 2.02
CA THR A 38 -14.87 -0.96 1.44
C THR A 38 -14.86 0.56 1.55
N GLU A 39 -14.03 1.13 2.44
CA GLU A 39 -13.81 2.57 2.54
C GLU A 39 -13.30 3.17 1.22
N TRP A 40 -12.58 2.41 0.37
CA TRP A 40 -11.97 2.88 -0.89
C TRP A 40 -12.68 2.36 -2.15
N GLY A 41 -13.88 1.80 -2.00
CA GLY A 41 -14.64 1.22 -3.11
C GLY A 41 -14.62 -0.31 -3.10
N ASP A 42 -14.91 -0.90 -4.25
CA ASP A 42 -14.86 -2.36 -4.39
C ASP A 42 -13.42 -2.89 -4.37
N GLN A 43 -13.30 -4.22 -4.42
CA GLN A 43 -12.01 -4.90 -4.40
C GLN A 43 -11.11 -4.48 -5.58
N ALA A 44 -11.67 -4.33 -6.78
CA ALA A 44 -10.92 -3.99 -7.99
C ALA A 44 -10.44 -2.53 -7.95
N GLU A 45 -11.31 -1.61 -7.51
CA GLU A 45 -10.97 -0.20 -7.28
C GLU A 45 -9.84 -0.08 -6.24
N THR A 46 -9.96 -0.81 -5.13
CA THR A 46 -8.92 -0.82 -4.09
C THR A 46 -7.58 -1.34 -4.63
N LEU A 47 -7.58 -2.45 -5.37
CA LEU A 47 -6.37 -2.98 -6.00
C LEU A 47 -5.75 -2.02 -7.01
N GLN A 48 -6.58 -1.25 -7.73
CA GLN A 48 -6.10 -0.22 -8.65
C GLN A 48 -5.36 0.90 -7.89
N TYR A 49 -5.84 1.32 -6.73
CA TYR A 49 -5.12 2.26 -5.87
C TYR A 49 -3.81 1.68 -5.32
N VAL A 50 -3.79 0.41 -4.89
CA VAL A 50 -2.55 -0.26 -4.47
C VAL A 50 -1.53 -0.31 -5.62
N LYS A 51 -1.97 -0.59 -6.84
CA LYS A 51 -1.13 -0.56 -8.05
C LYS A 51 -0.56 0.84 -8.32
N GLN A 52 -1.34 1.90 -8.14
CA GLN A 52 -0.82 3.27 -8.27
C GLN A 52 0.28 3.56 -7.25
N LEU A 53 0.12 3.13 -5.99
CA LEU A 53 1.17 3.25 -4.98
C LEU A 53 2.43 2.45 -5.36
N TRP A 54 2.26 1.27 -5.96
CA TRP A 54 3.37 0.49 -6.48
C TRP A 54 4.14 1.25 -7.57
N HIS A 55 3.43 1.85 -8.54
CA HIS A 55 4.07 2.67 -9.58
C HIS A 55 4.82 3.86 -8.97
N CYS A 56 4.24 4.53 -7.97
CA CYS A 56 4.93 5.62 -7.26
C CYS A 56 6.20 5.12 -6.56
N LEU A 57 6.14 3.98 -5.87
CA LEU A 57 7.30 3.40 -5.20
C LEU A 57 8.40 3.04 -6.19
N VAL A 58 8.08 2.38 -7.31
CA VAL A 58 9.08 2.00 -8.32
C VAL A 58 9.67 3.22 -9.01
N ARG A 59 8.87 4.27 -9.24
CA ARG A 59 9.33 5.46 -9.96
C ARG A 59 10.12 6.44 -9.09
N TYR A 60 9.73 6.60 -7.83
CA TYR A 60 10.23 7.66 -6.94
C TYR A 60 10.84 7.15 -5.64
N GLY A 61 10.77 5.84 -5.38
CA GLY A 61 11.40 5.24 -4.20
C GLY A 61 12.92 5.28 -4.27
N THR A 62 13.54 5.16 -3.10
CA THR A 62 14.99 5.03 -2.96
C THR A 62 15.34 3.63 -2.50
N LEU A 63 16.50 3.13 -2.91
CA LEU A 63 17.02 1.90 -2.34
C LEU A 63 17.39 2.17 -0.87
N ALA A 64 17.20 1.17 -0.01
CA ALA A 64 17.52 1.30 1.42
C ALA A 64 18.98 1.73 1.67
N ASN A 65 19.87 1.42 0.72
CA ASN A 65 21.30 1.74 0.79
C ASN A 65 21.68 3.13 0.24
N ASP A 66 20.75 3.84 -0.40
CA ASP A 66 20.97 5.17 -0.98
C ASP A 66 20.67 6.30 0.01
N ARG A 67 20.23 5.99 1.23
CA ARG A 67 20.12 6.96 2.34
C ARG A 67 21.49 7.26 2.95
N ARG A 68 22.41 7.80 2.16
CA ARG A 68 23.67 8.39 2.65
C ARG A 68 23.52 9.88 2.90
#